data_AF-A0A7C7UKT7-F1
#
_entry.id   AF-A0A7C7UKT7-F1
#
_cell.length_a   1.000
_cell.length_b   1.000
_cell.length_c   1.000
_cell.angle_alpha   90.00
_cell.angle_beta   90.00
_cell.angle_gamma   90.00
#
_symmetry.space_group_name_H-M   'P 1'
#
loop_
_entity.id
_entity.type
_entity.pdbx_description
1 polymer ?
#
loop_
_entity_poly.entity_id
_entity_poly.type
_entity_poly.pdbx_seq_one_letter_code
_entity_poly.pdbx_strand_id
1 'polypeptide(L)'
;MPRAELKLTDSGELVQTPLPRVLVALHRSGFDGSLALRNGRQQRSFTFHAGSPVSSESNLQGDSLGAYLAEVDLVSGARYQPARDYASRMNVSEGAALLELR
;
A
#
# COMPACT_ATOMS: atom_id res chain seq x y z
N MET A 1 -14.60 7.11 27.49
CA MET A 1 -15.30 6.04 26.75
C MET A 1 -14.35 4.86 26.59
N PRO A 2 -14.65 3.66 27.12
CA PRO A 2 -13.81 2.49 26.87
C PRO A 2 -13.85 2.19 25.36
N ARG A 3 -12.68 2.16 24.72
CA ARG A 3 -12.57 1.78 23.30
C ARG A 3 -12.88 0.29 23.22
N ALA A 4 -13.93 -0.09 22.47
CA ALA A 4 -14.17 -1.48 22.16
C ALA A 4 -12.89 -2.08 21.55
N GLU A 5 -12.36 -3.14 22.17
CA GLU A 5 -11.26 -3.90 21.59
C GLU A 5 -11.77 -4.53 20.29
N LEU A 6 -11.12 -4.13 19.19
CA LEU A 6 -11.42 -4.71 17.89
C LEU A 6 -10.82 -6.11 17.87
N LYS A 7 -11.65 -7.16 17.93
CA LYS A 7 -11.19 -8.52 17.68
C LYS A 7 -10.90 -8.67 16.19
N LEU A 8 -9.61 -8.67 15.85
CA LEU A 8 -9.16 -8.98 14.50
C LEU A 8 -9.29 -10.49 14.27
N THR A 9 -9.89 -10.84 13.13
CA THR A 9 -9.91 -12.18 12.56
C THR A 9 -8.97 -12.21 11.36
N ASP A 10 -8.50 -13.40 10.96
CA ASP A 10 -7.58 -13.56 9.83
C ASP A 10 -8.22 -13.15 8.48
N SER A 11 -9.55 -13.07 8.42
CA SER A 11 -10.31 -12.58 7.27
C SER A 11 -11.65 -11.96 7.70
N GLY A 12 -12.25 -11.12 6.85
CA GLY A 12 -13.53 -10.48 7.11
C GLY A 12 -13.93 -9.46 6.05
N GLU A 13 -15.09 -8.81 6.25
CA GLU A 13 -15.61 -7.78 5.35
C GLU A 13 -15.41 -6.37 5.92
N LEU A 14 -14.94 -5.45 5.07
CA LEU A 14 -14.69 -4.07 5.47
C LEU A 14 -15.97 -3.28 5.78
N VAL A 15 -17.14 -3.76 5.34
CA VAL A 15 -18.43 -3.15 5.71
C VAL A 15 -18.71 -3.31 7.21
N GLN A 16 -18.24 -4.41 7.80
CA GLN A 16 -18.41 -4.72 9.22
C GLN A 16 -17.27 -4.11 10.04
N THR A 17 -16.06 -4.12 9.48
CA THR A 17 -14.87 -3.53 10.10
C THR A 17 -14.14 -2.60 9.13
N PRO A 18 -14.42 -1.28 9.19
CA PRO A 18 -13.81 -0.31 8.28
C PRO A 18 -12.28 -0.38 8.30
N LEU A 19 -11.67 -0.30 7.12
CA LEU A 19 -10.21 -0.43 6.95
C LEU A 19 -9.38 0.41 7.93
N PRO A 20 -9.70 1.71 8.20
CA PRO A 20 -8.91 2.49 9.16
C PRO A 20 -8.87 1.86 10.56
N ARG A 21 -9.94 1.17 10.98
CA ARG A 21 -9.97 0.48 12.28
C ARG A 21 -9.08 -0.76 12.26
N VAL A 22 -9.09 -1.52 11.17
CA VAL A 22 -8.21 -2.67 10.97
C VAL A 22 -6.74 -2.25 11.04
N LEU A 23 -6.36 -1.22 10.28
CA LEU A 23 -4.98 -0.72 10.24
C LEU A 23 -4.48 -0.26 11.62
N VAL A 24 -5.32 0.48 12.37
CA VAL A 24 -4.98 0.92 13.73
C VAL A 24 -4.87 -0.27 14.69
N ALA A 25 -5.69 -1.30 14.53
CA ALA A 25 -5.63 -2.49 15.37
C ALA A 25 -4.36 -3.31 15.09
N LEU A 26 -4.02 -3.55 13.82
CA LEU A 26 -2.78 -4.23 13.41
C LEU A 26 -1.53 -3.48 13.89
N HIS A 27 -1.58 -2.15 13.84
CA HIS A 27 -0.50 -1.32 14.37
C HIS A 27 -0.30 -1.51 15.86
N ARG A 28 -1.38 -1.46 16.64
CA ARG A 28 -1.33 -1.62 18.10
C ARG A 28 -0.95 -3.01 18.56
N SER A 29 -1.29 -4.03 17.79
CA SER A 29 -0.94 -5.41 18.12
C SER A 29 0.52 -5.75 17.78
N GLY A 30 1.28 -4.82 17.18
CA GLY A 30 2.62 -5.12 16.68
C GLY A 30 2.63 -6.17 15.58
N PHE A 31 1.56 -6.23 14.76
CA PHE A 31 1.39 -7.26 13.74
C PHE A 31 2.56 -7.33 12.76
N ASP A 32 2.99 -8.54 12.43
CA ASP A 32 4.02 -8.82 11.45
C ASP A 32 3.45 -9.79 10.40
N GLY A 33 3.50 -9.39 9.13
CA GLY A 33 2.86 -10.14 8.04
C GLY A 33 2.12 -9.22 7.06
N SER A 34 1.16 -9.78 6.32
CA SER A 34 0.49 -9.06 5.23
C SER A 34 -1.02 -8.99 5.39
N LEU A 35 -1.59 -7.81 5.13
CA LEU A 35 -3.04 -7.59 4.99
C LEU A 35 -3.39 -7.49 3.51
N ALA A 36 -4.21 -8.41 3.01
CA ALA A 36 -4.74 -8.36 1.65
C ALA A 36 -6.19 -7.85 1.63
N LEU A 37 -6.46 -6.87 0.78
CA LEU A 37 -7.77 -6.29 0.55
C LEU A 37 -8.22 -6.57 -0.87
N ARG A 38 -9.52 -6.83 -1.03
CA ARG A 38 -10.14 -7.01 -2.34
C ARG A 38 -11.49 -6.29 -2.40
N ASN A 39 -11.69 -5.50 -3.45
CA ASN A 39 -12.97 -4.92 -3.80
C ASN A 39 -13.27 -5.20 -5.28
N GLY A 40 -14.10 -6.22 -5.54
CA GLY A 40 -14.30 -6.73 -6.89
C GLY A 40 -12.98 -7.19 -7.53
N ARG A 41 -12.56 -6.53 -8.61
CA ARG A 41 -11.29 -6.79 -9.32
C ARG A 41 -10.09 -6.03 -8.71
N GLN A 42 -10.32 -5.05 -7.85
CA GLN A 42 -9.26 -4.27 -7.22
C GLN A 42 -8.67 -5.06 -6.07
N GLN A 43 -7.35 -5.07 -5.98
CA GLN A 43 -6.57 -5.74 -4.94
C GLN A 43 -5.53 -4.78 -4.41
N ARG A 44 -5.40 -4.74 -3.09
CA ARG A 44 -4.35 -3.99 -2.40
C ARG A 44 -3.79 -4.85 -1.28
N SER A 45 -2.47 -4.92 -1.18
CA SER A 45 -1.79 -5.57 -0.05
C SER A 45 -1.02 -4.53 0.75
N PHE A 46 -0.87 -4.79 2.04
CA PHE A 46 0.01 -4.05 2.94
C PHE A 46 0.90 -5.06 3.65
N THR A 47 2.20 -4.80 3.71
CA THR A 47 3.11 -5.58 4.57
C THR A 47 3.41 -4.79 5.81
N PHE A 48 3.38 -5.45 6.96
CA PHE A 48 3.64 -4.89 8.27
C PHE A 48 4.87 -5.55 8.88
N HIS A 49 5.64 -4.75 9.60
CA HIS A 49 6.71 -5.20 10.47
C HIS A 49 6.52 -4.54 11.84
N ALA A 50 6.40 -5.34 12.91
CA ALA A 50 6.12 -4.85 14.26
C ALA A 50 4.99 -3.79 14.34
N GLY A 51 3.90 -4.01 13.58
CA GLY A 51 2.75 -3.12 13.50
C GLY A 51 2.93 -1.89 12.59
N SER A 52 4.10 -1.66 12.04
CA SER A 52 4.33 -0.56 11.09
C SER A 52 4.14 -1.05 9.66
N PRO A 53 3.28 -0.41 8.84
CA PRO A 53 3.20 -0.75 7.42
C PRO A 53 4.52 -0.34 6.73
N VAL A 54 5.19 -1.29 6.10
CA VAL A 54 6.49 -1.10 5.43
C VAL A 54 6.37 -1.12 3.91
N SER A 55 5.30 -1.72 3.37
CA SER A 55 5.00 -1.66 1.93
C SER A 55 3.49 -1.70 1.67
N SER A 56 3.09 -1.19 0.50
CA SER A 56 1.76 -1.43 -0.03
C SER A 56 1.81 -1.64 -1.54
N GLU A 57 1.14 -2.66 -2.04
CA GLU A 57 1.02 -2.92 -3.48
C GLU A 57 -0.45 -2.82 -3.87
N SER A 58 -0.72 -2.28 -5.05
CA SER A 58 -2.07 -2.15 -5.59
C SER A 58 -2.07 -2.58 -7.05
N ASN A 59 -3.08 -3.34 -7.46
CA ASN A 59 -3.24 -3.73 -8.87
C ASN A 59 -3.90 -2.64 -9.73
N LEU A 60 -4.32 -1.51 -9.12
CA LEU A 60 -4.79 -0.32 -9.82
C LEU A 60 -3.60 0.52 -10.30
N GLN A 61 -3.56 0.81 -11.61
CA GLN A 61 -2.69 1.86 -12.14
C GLN A 61 -3.24 3.21 -11.65
N GLY A 62 -2.49 3.93 -10.82
CA GLY A 62 -2.88 5.26 -10.32
C GLY A 62 -2.76 5.45 -8.80
N ASP A 63 -2.63 4.39 -8.02
CA ASP A 63 -2.67 4.46 -6.53
C ASP A 63 -1.26 4.60 -5.90
N SER A 64 -0.24 4.87 -6.71
CA SER A 64 1.14 5.09 -6.26
C SER A 64 1.49 6.58 -6.27
N LEU A 65 2.39 6.97 -5.36
CA LEU A 65 2.91 8.35 -5.29
C LEU A 65 3.49 8.78 -6.64
N GLY A 66 4.16 7.88 -7.37
CA GLY A 66 4.69 8.22 -8.68
C GLY A 66 3.59 8.52 -9.72
N ALA A 67 2.43 7.86 -9.65
CA ALA A 67 1.31 8.15 -10.55
C ALA A 67 0.74 9.54 -10.29
N TYR A 68 0.58 9.88 -9.01
CA TYR A 68 0.17 11.21 -8.59
C TYR A 68 1.19 12.27 -9.03
N LEU A 69 2.50 12.04 -8.82
CA LEU A 69 3.55 12.96 -9.25
C LEU A 69 3.60 13.16 -10.77
N ALA A 70 3.24 12.13 -11.54
CA ALA A 70 3.09 12.23 -12.99
C ALA A 70 1.82 13.00 -13.40
N GLU A 71 0.71 12.79 -12.68
CA GLU A 71 -0.54 13.53 -12.88
C GLU A 71 -0.40 15.02 -12.59
N VAL A 72 0.34 15.39 -11.53
CA VAL A 72 0.58 16.81 -11.16
C VAL A 72 1.81 17.43 -11.86
N ASP A 73 2.33 16.78 -12.90
CA ASP A 73 3.46 17.25 -13.73
C ASP A 73 4.78 17.51 -12.97
N LEU A 74 4.92 16.92 -11.77
CA LEU A 74 6.16 16.97 -10.98
C LEU A 74 7.20 15.94 -11.45
N VAL A 75 6.75 14.88 -12.12
CA VAL A 75 7.58 13.90 -12.81
C VAL A 75 6.98 13.71 -14.20
N SER A 76 7.67 14.16 -15.25
CA SER A 76 7.16 13.99 -16.61
C SER A 76 6.80 12.52 -16.89
N GLY A 77 5.59 12.25 -17.38
CA GLY A 77 5.07 10.89 -17.62
C GLY A 77 5.98 10.00 -18.48
N ALA A 78 6.84 10.62 -19.32
CA ALA A 78 7.87 9.95 -20.10
C ALA A 78 8.98 9.28 -19.26
N ARG A 79 9.17 9.69 -17.98
CA ARG A 79 10.12 9.08 -17.03
C ARG A 79 9.46 8.12 -16.06
N TYR A 80 8.17 8.30 -15.82
CA TYR A 80 7.43 7.53 -14.83
C TYR A 80 7.23 6.07 -15.26
N GLN A 81 6.83 5.84 -16.51
CA GLN A 81 6.62 4.47 -17.01
C GLN A 81 7.93 3.64 -17.00
N PRO A 82 9.08 4.15 -17.47
CA PRO A 82 10.37 3.47 -17.33
C PRO A 82 10.78 3.19 -15.87
N ALA A 83 10.51 4.11 -14.94
CA ALA A 83 10.84 3.93 -13.52
C ALA A 83 9.99 2.85 -12.86
N ARG A 84 8.71 2.74 -13.20
CA ARG A 84 7.87 1.61 -12.77
C ARG A 84 8.37 0.28 -13.31
N ASP A 85 8.70 0.23 -14.59
CA ASP A 85 9.16 -1.00 -15.22
C ASP A 85 10.50 -1.45 -14.60
N TYR A 86 11.39 -0.50 -14.28
CA TYR A 86 12.64 -0.75 -13.56
C TYR A 86 12.40 -1.22 -12.13
N ALA A 87 11.53 -0.54 -11.37
CA ALA A 87 11.16 -0.91 -10.01
C ALA A 87 10.64 -2.34 -9.92
N SER A 88 9.75 -2.71 -10.84
CA SER A 88 9.20 -4.07 -10.94
C SER A 88 10.24 -5.12 -11.31
N ARG A 89 11.17 -4.81 -12.24
CA ARG A 89 12.23 -5.74 -12.65
C ARG A 89 13.31 -5.96 -11.60
N MET A 90 13.67 -4.90 -10.89
CA MET A 90 14.77 -4.90 -9.92
C MET A 90 14.28 -5.18 -8.50
N ASN A 91 12.97 -5.32 -8.30
CA ASN A 91 12.31 -5.49 -7.01
C ASN A 91 12.71 -4.40 -6.00
N VAL A 92 12.79 -3.16 -6.47
CA VAL A 92 13.11 -1.96 -5.68
C VAL A 92 11.88 -1.05 -5.60
N SER A 93 11.88 -0.14 -4.62
CA SER A 93 10.79 0.83 -4.51
C SER A 93 10.77 1.78 -5.72
N GLU A 94 9.57 2.18 -6.13
CA GLU A 94 9.35 3.12 -7.24
C GLU A 94 10.08 4.45 -7.02
N GLY A 95 10.16 4.91 -5.76
CA GLY A 95 10.94 6.10 -5.40
C GLY A 95 12.45 5.93 -5.60
N ALA A 96 13.00 4.76 -5.30
CA ALA A 96 14.41 4.46 -5.58
C ALA A 96 14.68 4.39 -7.09
N ALA A 97 13.77 3.78 -7.86
CA ALA A 97 13.86 3.72 -9.31
C ALA A 97 13.83 5.11 -9.97
N LEU A 98 13.00 6.02 -9.46
CA LEU A 98 12.93 7.40 -9.94
C LEU A 98 14.21 8.21 -9.67
N LEU A 99 14.97 7.87 -8.64
CA LEU A 99 16.25 8.51 -8.32
C LEU A 99 17.40 7.99 -9.19
N GLU A 100 17.37 6.71 -9.57
CA GLU A 100 18.38 6.08 -10.43
C GLU A 100 18.26 6.49 -11.90
N LEU A 101 17.06 6.81 -12.38
CA LEU A 101 16.78 7.19 -13.77
C LEU A 101 16.89 8.71 -14.04
N ARG A 102 17.72 9.42 -13.26
CA ARG A 102 17.84 10.89 -13.30
C ARG A 102 18.60 11.43 -14.52
#